data_AF-A0A8J5VGN0-F1
#
_entry.id   AF-A0A8J5VGN0-F1
#
_cell.length_a   1.000
_cell.length_b   1.000
_cell.length_c   1.000
_cell.angle_alpha   90.00
_cell.angle_beta   90.00
_cell.angle_gamma   90.00
#
_symmetry.space_group_name_H-M   'P 1'
#
loop_
_entity.id
_entity.type
_entity.pdbx_description
1 polymer ?
#
loop_
_entity_poly.entity_id
_entity_poly.type
_entity_poly.pdbx_seq_one_letter_code
_entity_poly.pdbx_strand_id
1 'polypeptide(L)'
;MFMTEVNISVLLSEWFLVLHLFFLVIFFCARLPEHPQSCYLCSGPVWHICAQTLSSSKASDVADYAVGVLRGNLIHLNHIDAVMQMRPSMSHVNSGLKGNERSEDSKDYTEESEPWISLTYQPAGSNIASMYHAEMVSNEGGPIDFTMSISDYVSSLCPGGSTDSRGINKSQVIRKMLLLPLEERLKKWFTEVSQVNRFDTLMHLAPPYSDDDVLKVLPVYADLVCGLWVCKSSLLPDDGYACKRDRILLEFTKKIPSL
;
A
#
# COMPACT_ATOMS: atom_id res chain seq x y z
N MET A 1 -2.57 -15.73 -34.53
CA MET A 1 -1.76 -14.81 -35.36
C MET A 1 -2.47 -13.46 -35.37
N PHE A 2 -2.08 -12.59 -34.44
CA PHE A 2 -2.16 -11.12 -34.52
C PHE A 2 -1.14 -10.64 -33.48
N MET A 3 0.03 -10.24 -33.97
CA MET A 3 1.01 -9.47 -33.19
C MET A 3 0.52 -8.03 -33.19
N THR A 4 0.48 -7.40 -32.02
CA THR A 4 0.51 -5.94 -31.91
C THR A 4 1.75 -5.59 -31.11
N GLU A 5 2.79 -5.17 -31.83
CA GLU A 5 3.97 -4.53 -31.28
C GLU A 5 3.57 -3.21 -30.61
N VAL A 6 3.84 -3.07 -29.32
CA VAL A 6 3.78 -1.77 -28.65
C VAL A 6 5.19 -1.21 -28.65
N ASN A 7 5.38 -0.16 -29.45
CA ASN A 7 6.64 0.53 -29.64
C ASN A 7 6.96 1.37 -28.38
N ILE A 8 7.99 0.97 -27.64
CA ILE A 8 8.39 1.54 -26.32
C ILE A 8 9.03 2.94 -26.46
N SER A 9 9.22 3.46 -27.67
CA SER A 9 9.93 4.73 -27.90
C SER A 9 9.10 6.01 -27.65
N VAL A 10 7.83 5.93 -27.28
CA VAL A 10 6.95 7.12 -27.11
C VAL A 10 6.64 7.47 -25.64
N LEU A 11 7.00 6.61 -24.67
CA LEU A 11 6.76 6.89 -23.25
C LEU A 11 7.93 7.60 -22.52
N LEU A 12 9.01 7.91 -23.24
CA LEU A 12 10.23 8.47 -22.66
C LEU A 12 10.32 10.00 -22.62
N SER A 13 9.31 10.74 -23.11
CA SER A 13 9.43 12.21 -23.22
C SER A 13 8.69 13.04 -22.17
N GLU A 14 7.91 12.46 -21.25
CA GLU A 14 7.14 13.27 -20.26
C GLU A 14 7.28 12.86 -18.78
N TRP A 15 8.19 11.94 -18.43
CA TRP A 15 8.47 11.60 -17.02
C TRP A 15 9.85 12.05 -16.51
N PHE A 16 10.54 12.90 -17.28
CA PHE A 16 11.92 13.31 -17.03
C PHE A 16 12.13 14.25 -15.83
N LEU A 17 11.10 14.57 -15.04
CA LEU A 17 11.21 15.50 -13.90
C LEU A 17 10.78 14.95 -12.53
N VAL A 18 10.31 13.70 -12.44
CA VAL A 18 10.00 13.07 -11.14
C VAL A 18 11.04 12.02 -10.73
N LEU A 19 11.94 11.64 -11.64
CA LEU A 19 12.89 10.55 -11.44
C LEU A 19 14.29 10.98 -10.95
N HIS A 20 14.40 12.08 -10.21
CA HIS A 20 15.68 12.52 -9.64
C HIS A 20 15.79 12.37 -8.11
N LEU A 21 14.77 11.81 -7.45
CA LEU A 21 14.74 11.68 -5.99
C LEU A 21 14.54 10.27 -5.42
N PHE A 22 14.62 9.22 -6.24
CA PHE A 22 14.74 7.86 -5.73
C PHE A 22 16.04 7.25 -6.23
N PHE A 23 17.03 7.34 -5.35
CA PHE A 23 18.33 6.70 -5.45
C PHE A 23 18.18 5.25 -5.92
N LEU A 24 18.54 5.03 -7.19
CA LEU A 24 19.61 4.13 -7.58
C LEU A 24 20.22 3.36 -6.39
N VAL A 25 19.63 2.22 -6.01
CA VAL A 25 20.29 1.22 -5.18
C VAL A 25 21.31 0.50 -6.06
N ILE A 26 22.38 1.22 -6.40
CA ILE A 26 23.63 0.60 -6.81
C ILE A 26 24.29 0.11 -5.53
N PHE A 27 24.54 -1.19 -5.47
CA PHE A 27 25.48 -1.79 -4.53
C PHE A 27 26.83 -1.07 -4.65
N PHE A 28 27.10 -0.15 -3.72
CA PHE A 28 28.46 0.30 -3.47
C PHE A 28 29.05 -0.63 -2.41
N CYS A 29 29.68 -1.72 -2.88
CA CYS A 29 30.69 -2.41 -2.10
C CYS A 29 31.90 -1.48 -2.01
N ALA A 30 31.92 -0.59 -1.01
CA ALA A 30 33.14 0.14 -0.67
C ALA A 30 34.11 -0.83 0.00
N ARG A 31 34.91 -1.50 -0.82
CA ARG A 31 36.27 -1.83 -0.43
C ARG A 31 36.96 -0.47 -0.25
N LEU A 32 37.20 -0.04 0.98
CA LEU A 32 38.18 1.00 1.26
C LEU A 32 39.51 0.30 1.53
N PRO A 33 40.39 0.10 0.53
CA PRO A 33 41.80 0.06 0.82
C PRO A 33 42.21 1.50 1.15
N GLU A 34 42.50 1.79 2.41
CA GLU A 34 43.16 3.05 2.72
C GLU A 34 44.54 3.05 2.06
N HIS A 35 44.67 3.87 1.01
CA HIS A 35 45.97 4.26 0.48
C HIS A 35 46.58 5.26 1.48
N PRO A 36 47.87 5.15 1.84
CA PRO A 36 48.48 6.01 2.85
C PRO A 36 48.65 7.42 2.28
N GLN A 37 47.64 8.26 2.40
CA GLN A 37 47.76 9.70 2.21
C GLN A 37 47.34 10.40 3.51
N SER A 38 48.34 10.53 4.38
CA SER A 38 48.58 11.69 5.24
C SER A 38 47.43 12.18 6.12
N CYS A 39 47.28 11.52 7.27
CA CYS A 39 46.61 12.08 8.43
C CYS A 39 47.51 13.17 9.05
N TYR A 40 47.40 14.42 8.57
CA TYR A 40 47.92 15.57 9.31
C TYR A 40 46.82 16.14 10.19
N LEU A 41 46.92 15.97 11.51
CA LEU A 41 46.77 17.03 12.52
C LEU A 41 46.76 16.46 13.95
N CYS A 42 47.38 17.25 14.84
CA CYS A 42 47.34 17.27 16.30
C CYS A 42 48.33 16.41 17.09
N SER A 43 49.32 17.11 17.65
CA SER A 43 50.26 16.67 18.69
C SER A 43 49.52 16.27 19.98
N GLY A 44 49.53 14.97 20.25
CA GLY A 44 49.02 14.29 21.44
C GLY A 44 49.31 12.78 21.29
N PRO A 45 49.14 11.92 22.30
CA PRO A 45 49.33 10.48 22.11
C PRO A 45 48.39 9.99 21.00
N VAL A 46 48.99 9.65 19.84
CA VAL A 46 48.26 9.35 18.60
C VAL A 46 47.68 7.96 18.72
N TRP A 47 46.40 7.87 19.07
CA TRP A 47 45.62 6.66 18.85
C TRP A 47 45.34 6.58 17.35
N HIS A 48 46.12 5.77 16.62
CA HIS A 48 45.83 5.48 15.22
C HIS A 48 44.55 4.63 15.15
N ILE A 49 43.47 5.23 14.65
CA ILE A 49 42.26 4.49 14.31
C ILE A 49 42.58 3.64 13.08
N CYS A 50 42.66 2.32 13.25
CA CYS A 50 42.99 1.39 12.17
C CYS A 50 41.77 0.64 11.61
N ALA A 51 40.58 0.85 12.18
CA ALA A 51 39.35 0.19 11.76
C ALA A 51 38.15 1.11 11.96
N GLN A 52 37.20 1.05 11.03
CA GLN A 52 35.93 1.75 11.10
C GLN A 52 34.80 0.74 11.36
N THR A 53 34.09 0.89 12.46
CA THR A 53 32.96 0.04 12.81
C THR A 53 31.69 0.55 12.12
N LEU A 54 30.90 -0.37 11.56
CA LEU A 54 29.55 -0.08 11.06
C LEU A 54 28.51 -0.70 12.01
N SER A 55 27.43 0.04 12.26
CA SER A 55 26.25 -0.45 12.99
C SER A 55 25.05 -0.46 12.05
N SER A 56 24.16 -1.44 12.21
CA SER A 56 23.03 -1.64 11.31
C SER A 56 21.69 -1.29 11.97
N SER A 57 20.70 -0.96 11.14
CA SER A 57 19.29 -0.95 11.52
C SER A 57 18.46 -1.67 10.47
N LYS A 58 17.50 -2.50 10.90
CA LYS A 58 16.60 -3.22 10.00
C LYS A 58 15.57 -2.28 9.37
N ALA A 59 15.30 -2.45 8.08
CA ALA A 59 14.20 -1.78 7.40
C ALA A 59 12.84 -2.38 7.79
N SER A 60 11.75 -1.72 7.42
CA SER A 60 10.39 -2.26 7.53
C SER A 60 10.20 -3.50 6.63
N ASP A 61 9.02 -4.12 6.69
CA ASP A 61 8.67 -5.33 5.95
C ASP A 61 9.16 -5.32 4.48
N VAL A 62 9.68 -6.47 4.06
CA VAL A 62 10.34 -6.70 2.77
C VAL A 62 9.65 -7.77 1.93
N ALA A 63 8.48 -8.27 2.37
CA ALA A 63 7.75 -9.34 1.67
C ALA A 63 7.45 -9.03 0.19
N ASP A 64 7.30 -7.75 -0.15
CA ASP A 64 7.00 -7.29 -1.52
C ASP A 64 8.26 -7.06 -2.38
N TYR A 65 9.45 -7.40 -1.87
CA TYR A 65 10.73 -7.20 -2.57
C TYR A 65 11.45 -8.52 -2.82
N ALA A 66 12.11 -8.60 -3.98
CA ALA A 66 12.94 -9.73 -4.38
C ALA A 66 14.20 -9.24 -5.10
N VAL A 67 15.28 -10.03 -5.04
CA VAL A 67 16.48 -9.79 -5.86
C VAL A 67 16.35 -10.54 -7.17
N GLY A 68 16.37 -9.79 -8.28
CA GLY A 68 16.41 -10.35 -9.62
C GLY A 68 17.83 -10.46 -10.17
N VAL A 69 18.27 -11.67 -10.51
CA VAL A 69 19.53 -11.90 -11.25
C VAL A 69 19.21 -12.14 -12.71
N LEU A 70 19.66 -11.24 -13.58
CA LEU A 70 19.51 -11.37 -15.03
C LEU A 70 20.63 -12.23 -15.61
N ARG A 71 20.28 -13.36 -16.25
CA ARG A 71 21.22 -14.23 -16.95
C ARG A 71 20.71 -14.58 -18.33
N GLY A 72 21.38 -14.06 -19.37
CA GLY A 72 20.90 -14.17 -20.74
C GLY A 72 19.56 -13.44 -20.89
N ASN A 73 18.50 -14.18 -21.20
CA ASN A 73 17.13 -13.67 -21.38
C ASN A 73 16.18 -14.06 -20.24
N LEU A 74 16.71 -14.57 -19.12
CA LEU A 74 15.94 -15.02 -17.96
C LEU A 74 16.24 -14.14 -16.74
N ILE A 75 15.20 -13.84 -15.96
CA ILE A 75 15.31 -13.17 -14.66
C ILE A 75 15.03 -14.21 -13.59
N HIS A 76 16.01 -14.44 -12.72
CA HIS A 76 15.90 -15.33 -11.57
C HIS A 76 15.56 -14.50 -10.32
N LEU A 77 14.36 -14.69 -9.76
CA LEU A 77 13.91 -13.96 -8.57
C LEU A 77 14.26 -14.76 -7.31
N ASN A 78 14.91 -14.10 -6.36
CA ASN A 78 15.28 -14.66 -5.06
C ASN A 78 14.60 -13.86 -3.94
N HIS A 79 14.07 -14.56 -2.94
CA HIS A 79 13.47 -13.94 -1.76
C HIS A 79 14.50 -13.13 -0.97
N ILE A 80 14.04 -12.04 -0.33
CA ILE A 80 14.86 -11.22 0.57
C ILE A 80 14.32 -11.39 1.99
N ASP A 81 15.14 -11.92 2.89
CA ASP A 81 14.71 -12.11 4.28
C ASP A 81 14.74 -10.82 5.10
N ALA A 82 15.67 -9.92 4.78
CA ALA A 82 15.83 -8.64 5.45
C ALA A 82 16.63 -7.64 4.62
N VAL A 83 16.33 -6.37 4.81
CA VAL A 83 17.17 -5.25 4.35
C VAL A 83 17.73 -4.55 5.58
N MET A 84 19.06 -4.39 5.62
CA MET A 84 19.79 -3.78 6.72
C MET A 84 20.51 -2.52 6.24
N GLN A 85 20.24 -1.38 6.87
CA GLN A 85 20.97 -0.14 6.60
C GLN A 85 22.20 -0.05 7.50
N MET A 86 23.39 -0.08 6.91
CA MET A 86 24.67 0.08 7.60
C MET A 86 25.01 1.57 7.76
N ARG A 87 25.49 1.99 8.93
CA ARG A 87 25.95 3.36 9.21
C ARG A 87 27.29 3.34 9.96
N PRO A 88 28.20 4.30 9.70
CA PRO A 88 29.39 4.49 10.53
C PRO A 88 29.03 4.64 12.01
N SER A 89 29.71 3.87 12.86
CA SER A 89 29.54 3.91 14.31
C SER A 89 30.63 4.76 14.94
N MET A 90 30.22 5.74 15.75
CA MET A 90 31.11 6.59 16.53
C MET A 90 31.20 6.15 18.00
N SER A 91 30.94 4.86 18.28
CA SER A 91 30.96 4.32 19.64
C SER A 91 32.30 4.55 20.36
N HIS A 92 33.41 4.55 19.63
CA HIS A 92 34.76 4.84 20.13
C HIS A 92 34.94 6.29 20.63
N VAL A 93 34.17 7.26 20.12
CA VAL A 93 34.14 8.63 20.64
C VAL A 93 33.38 8.68 21.97
N ASN A 94 32.29 7.92 22.08
CA ASN A 94 31.45 7.90 23.27
C ASN A 94 32.14 7.19 24.46
N SER A 95 33.00 6.20 24.21
CA SER A 95 33.76 5.54 25.28
C SER A 95 34.77 6.46 25.98
N GLY A 96 35.26 7.52 25.31
CA GLY A 96 36.15 8.51 25.90
C GLY A 96 35.46 9.49 26.85
N LEU A 97 34.13 9.63 26.75
CA LEU A 97 33.32 10.55 27.59
C LEU A 97 32.76 9.88 28.85
N LYS A 98 32.86 8.54 28.99
CA LYS A 98 32.38 7.79 30.17
C LYS A 98 33.29 7.91 31.41
N GLY A 99 34.11 8.96 31.48
CA GLY A 99 34.73 9.39 32.72
C GLY A 99 33.82 10.38 33.43
N ASN A 100 33.09 9.91 34.45
CA ASN A 100 32.58 10.70 35.57
C ASN A 100 31.09 11.11 35.66
N GLU A 101 30.15 10.32 35.15
CA GLU A 101 28.73 10.48 35.53
C GLU A 101 28.11 9.14 35.96
N ARG A 102 27.82 9.03 37.27
CA ARG A 102 26.82 8.09 37.79
C ARG A 102 25.46 8.66 37.43
N SER A 103 24.69 7.96 36.61
CA SER A 103 23.29 8.27 36.34
C SER A 103 22.43 7.03 36.54
N GLU A 104 21.25 7.32 37.08
CA GLU A 104 20.35 6.44 37.80
C GLU A 104 19.68 5.37 36.93
N ASP A 105 19.37 4.30 37.63
CA ASP A 105 18.55 3.13 37.33
C ASP A 105 17.33 3.43 36.42
N SER A 106 17.54 3.39 35.10
CA SER A 106 16.47 3.13 34.14
C SER A 106 16.36 1.62 33.97
N LYS A 107 15.24 1.05 34.47
CA LYS A 107 14.87 -0.35 34.29
C LYS A 107 14.70 -0.66 32.80
N ASP A 108 15.80 -1.04 32.16
CA ASP A 108 15.82 -1.74 30.89
C ASP A 108 15.39 -3.18 31.18
N TYR A 109 14.32 -3.62 30.51
CA TYR A 109 13.87 -5.00 30.63
C TYR A 109 15.00 -5.88 30.11
N THR A 110 15.55 -6.73 30.96
CA THR A 110 16.54 -7.75 30.59
C THR A 110 15.90 -8.78 29.67
N GLU A 111 15.74 -8.43 28.39
CA GLU A 111 15.78 -9.42 27.33
C GLU A 111 17.20 -9.99 27.34
N GLU A 112 17.32 -11.30 27.56
CA GLU A 112 18.60 -11.99 27.42
C GLU A 112 19.10 -11.74 26.00
N SER A 113 20.09 -10.86 25.88
CA SER A 113 20.66 -10.44 24.60
C SER A 113 21.11 -11.67 23.81
N GLU A 114 20.58 -11.81 22.61
CA GLU A 114 20.88 -12.93 21.72
C GLU A 114 22.41 -13.08 21.53
N PRO A 115 22.97 -14.29 21.61
CA PRO A 115 24.41 -14.49 21.53
C PRO A 115 25.00 -14.04 20.18
N TRP A 116 26.14 -13.35 20.24
CA TRP A 116 26.85 -12.90 19.03
C TRP A 116 27.38 -14.07 18.20
N ILE A 117 27.03 -14.06 16.91
CA ILE A 117 27.55 -15.02 15.92
C ILE A 117 28.62 -14.33 15.07
N SER A 118 29.86 -14.82 15.14
CA SER A 118 30.96 -14.32 14.31
C SER A 118 30.88 -14.90 12.90
N LEU A 119 30.86 -14.05 11.89
CA LEU A 119 30.83 -14.44 10.48
C LEU A 119 32.14 -14.07 9.79
N THR A 120 32.57 -14.90 8.85
CA THR A 120 33.75 -14.62 8.01
C THR A 120 33.31 -13.92 6.73
N TYR A 121 33.82 -12.71 6.49
CA TYR A 121 33.52 -11.97 5.27
C TYR A 121 34.14 -12.63 4.03
N GLN A 122 33.32 -12.91 3.03
CA GLN A 122 33.75 -13.40 1.72
C GLN A 122 33.60 -12.27 0.69
N PRO A 123 34.70 -11.75 0.12
CA PRO A 123 34.62 -10.66 -0.84
C PRO A 123 34.01 -11.10 -2.17
N ALA A 124 33.50 -10.12 -2.91
CA ALA A 124 33.11 -10.30 -4.30
C ALA A 124 34.27 -10.88 -5.12
N GLY A 125 33.99 -11.90 -5.93
CA GLY A 125 34.99 -12.61 -6.73
C GLY A 125 35.71 -13.76 -6.01
N SER A 126 35.43 -14.01 -4.72
CA SER A 126 35.87 -15.26 -4.08
C SER A 126 35.17 -16.49 -4.68
N ASN A 127 35.75 -17.68 -4.51
CA ASN A 127 35.13 -18.94 -4.95
C ASN A 127 33.75 -19.13 -4.30
N ILE A 128 33.66 -18.90 -2.99
CA ILE A 128 32.41 -19.02 -2.22
C ILE A 128 31.34 -18.06 -2.73
N ALA A 129 31.69 -16.78 -2.98
CA ALA A 129 30.74 -15.81 -3.55
C ALA A 129 30.27 -16.22 -4.96
N SER A 130 31.14 -16.82 -5.76
CA SER A 130 30.82 -17.31 -7.11
C SER A 130 29.88 -18.52 -7.06
N MET A 131 30.08 -19.44 -6.11
CA MET A 131 29.18 -20.57 -5.87
C MET A 131 27.79 -20.10 -5.46
N TYR A 132 27.69 -19.18 -4.49
CA TYR A 132 26.42 -18.59 -4.07
C TYR A 132 25.70 -17.87 -5.22
N HIS A 133 26.43 -17.12 -6.05
CA HIS A 133 25.84 -16.50 -7.23
C HIS A 133 25.33 -17.53 -8.24
N ALA A 134 26.01 -18.67 -8.40
CA ALA A 134 25.55 -19.75 -9.26
C ALA A 134 24.28 -20.42 -8.73
N GLU A 135 24.13 -20.51 -7.41
CA GLU A 135 22.92 -21.00 -6.73
C GLU A 135 21.74 -20.04 -6.92
N MET A 136 21.94 -18.72 -6.84
CA MET A 136 20.88 -17.72 -7.09
C MET A 136 20.29 -17.77 -8.51
N VAL A 137 20.96 -18.42 -9.46
CA VAL A 137 20.50 -18.65 -10.84
C VAL A 137 20.20 -20.11 -11.14
N SER A 138 20.25 -21.00 -10.13
CA SER A 138 19.82 -22.38 -10.28
C SER A 138 18.29 -22.42 -10.41
N ASN A 139 17.77 -23.43 -11.10
CA ASN A 139 16.33 -23.61 -11.31
C ASN A 139 15.77 -24.68 -10.37
N GLU A 140 16.05 -24.52 -9.07
CA GLU A 140 15.65 -25.48 -8.02
C GLU A 140 14.27 -25.15 -7.40
N GLY A 141 13.66 -24.03 -7.79
CA GLY A 141 12.33 -23.63 -7.34
C GLY A 141 11.19 -24.38 -8.04
N GLY A 142 10.13 -24.66 -7.29
CA GLY A 142 8.87 -25.13 -7.88
C GLY A 142 8.22 -24.05 -8.75
N PRO A 143 7.40 -24.43 -9.75
CA PRO A 143 6.64 -23.47 -10.53
C PRO A 143 5.72 -22.66 -9.61
N ILE A 144 5.77 -21.33 -9.71
CA ILE A 144 4.81 -20.46 -9.03
C ILE A 144 3.46 -20.67 -9.72
N ASP A 145 2.49 -21.13 -8.94
CA ASP A 145 1.16 -21.38 -9.46
C ASP A 145 0.33 -20.10 -9.49
N PHE A 146 0.10 -19.59 -10.70
CA PHE A 146 -0.79 -18.45 -10.95
C PHE A 146 -2.20 -18.92 -11.35
N THR A 147 -2.73 -20.00 -10.75
CA THR A 147 -4.06 -20.57 -11.05
C THR A 147 -5.24 -19.71 -10.60
N MET A 148 -5.02 -18.65 -9.83
CA MET A 148 -6.11 -17.83 -9.32
C MET A 148 -6.83 -17.06 -10.43
N SER A 149 -8.17 -17.02 -10.38
CA SER A 149 -8.94 -16.24 -11.34
C SER A 149 -8.73 -14.73 -11.13
N ILE A 150 -8.94 -13.93 -12.18
CA ILE A 150 -8.83 -12.46 -12.09
C ILE A 150 -9.75 -11.90 -10.99
N SER A 151 -10.97 -12.44 -10.88
CA SER A 151 -11.94 -12.02 -9.88
C SER A 151 -11.47 -12.32 -8.45
N ASP A 152 -10.88 -13.50 -8.25
CA ASP A 152 -10.38 -13.94 -6.95
C ASP A 152 -9.12 -13.15 -6.55
N TYR A 153 -8.23 -12.87 -7.51
CA TYR A 153 -7.06 -12.02 -7.32
C TYR A 153 -7.45 -10.62 -6.85
N VAL A 154 -8.39 -9.97 -7.54
CA VAL A 154 -8.87 -8.62 -7.16
C VAL A 154 -9.55 -8.65 -5.79
N SER A 155 -10.30 -9.71 -5.48
CA SER A 155 -10.95 -9.86 -4.17
C SER A 155 -9.94 -10.08 -3.04
N SER A 156 -8.80 -10.73 -3.33
CA SER A 156 -7.70 -10.93 -2.38
C SER A 156 -6.90 -9.65 -2.13
N LEU A 157 -6.69 -8.81 -3.15
CA LEU A 157 -6.01 -7.51 -3.00
C LEU A 157 -6.86 -6.50 -2.22
N CYS A 158 -8.18 -6.62 -2.33
CA CYS A 158 -9.14 -5.75 -1.68
C CYS A 158 -10.13 -6.59 -0.87
N PRO A 159 -9.68 -7.21 0.24
CA PRO A 159 -10.58 -7.92 1.13
C PRO A 159 -11.55 -6.88 1.67
N GLY A 160 -12.81 -6.92 1.20
CA GLY A 160 -13.83 -5.99 1.65
C GLY A 160 -13.85 -5.93 3.17
N GLY A 161 -13.92 -4.72 3.74
CA GLY A 161 -13.75 -4.51 5.19
C GLY A 161 -14.57 -5.49 6.03
N SER A 162 -13.98 -5.92 7.15
CA SER A 162 -14.56 -6.83 8.14
C SER A 162 -16.06 -6.60 8.32
N THR A 163 -16.84 -7.66 8.11
CA THR A 163 -18.28 -7.67 8.38
C THR A 163 -18.56 -7.78 9.88
N ASP A 164 -17.95 -6.95 10.69
CA ASP A 164 -18.37 -6.76 12.07
C ASP A 164 -19.04 -5.40 12.19
N SER A 165 -20.31 -5.42 12.60
CA SER A 165 -21.26 -4.32 12.73
C SER A 165 -21.98 -3.84 11.45
N ARG A 166 -23.05 -4.54 11.06
CA ARG A 166 -24.25 -3.98 10.36
C ARG A 166 -24.01 -3.15 9.08
N GLY A 167 -22.81 -3.17 8.53
CA GLY A 167 -22.40 -2.42 7.35
C GLY A 167 -22.68 -3.26 6.11
N ILE A 168 -23.76 -2.94 5.42
CA ILE A 168 -24.06 -3.54 4.12
C ILE A 168 -22.87 -3.26 3.20
N ASN A 169 -22.19 -4.30 2.72
CA ASN A 169 -21.15 -4.15 1.69
C ASN A 169 -21.83 -3.66 0.41
N LYS A 170 -21.88 -2.32 0.24
CA LYS A 170 -22.56 -1.65 -0.86
C LYS A 170 -22.10 -2.19 -2.21
N SER A 171 -20.82 -2.52 -2.37
CA SER A 171 -20.29 -3.07 -3.63
C SER A 171 -20.89 -4.44 -3.99
N GLN A 172 -21.02 -5.35 -3.00
CA GLN A 172 -21.64 -6.65 -3.22
C GLN A 172 -23.15 -6.52 -3.47
N VAL A 173 -23.81 -5.62 -2.76
CA VAL A 173 -25.25 -5.34 -2.97
C VAL A 173 -25.50 -4.73 -4.33
N ILE A 174 -24.67 -3.77 -4.78
CA ILE A 174 -24.73 -3.20 -6.12
C ILE A 174 -24.54 -4.31 -7.18
N ARG A 175 -23.54 -5.18 -7.04
CA ARG A 175 -23.32 -6.31 -7.97
C ARG A 175 -24.56 -7.22 -8.08
N LYS A 176 -25.19 -7.56 -6.95
CA LYS A 176 -26.42 -8.36 -6.93
C LYS A 176 -27.62 -7.59 -7.51
N MET A 177 -27.72 -6.29 -7.24
CA MET A 177 -28.78 -5.43 -7.75
C MET A 177 -28.67 -5.22 -9.25
N LEU A 178 -27.48 -5.10 -9.83
CA LEU A 178 -27.29 -4.89 -11.27
C LEU A 178 -27.88 -6.03 -12.14
N LEU A 179 -28.19 -7.18 -11.55
CA LEU A 179 -28.91 -8.28 -12.20
C LEU A 179 -30.43 -8.08 -12.28
N LEU A 180 -30.97 -7.09 -11.56
CA LEU A 180 -32.40 -6.79 -11.48
C LEU A 180 -32.79 -5.65 -12.44
N PRO A 181 -34.08 -5.58 -12.85
CA PRO A 181 -34.62 -4.42 -13.57
C PRO A 181 -34.45 -3.09 -12.82
N LEU A 182 -34.40 -1.96 -13.54
CA LEU A 182 -34.18 -0.63 -12.96
C LEU A 182 -35.09 -0.31 -11.77
N GLU A 183 -36.39 -0.57 -11.91
CA GLU A 183 -37.40 -0.32 -10.88
C GLU A 183 -37.13 -1.10 -9.59
N GLU A 184 -36.81 -2.40 -9.72
CA GLU A 184 -36.49 -3.26 -8.58
C GLU A 184 -35.19 -2.83 -7.89
N ARG A 185 -34.19 -2.39 -8.67
CA ARG A 185 -32.92 -1.85 -8.14
C ARG A 185 -33.15 -0.63 -7.28
N LEU A 186 -33.90 0.35 -7.79
CA LEU A 186 -34.19 1.60 -7.08
C LEU A 186 -35.02 1.32 -5.81
N LYS A 187 -36.09 0.52 -5.94
CA LYS A 187 -36.93 0.14 -4.79
C LYS A 187 -36.10 -0.51 -3.70
N LYS A 188 -35.31 -1.53 -4.05
CA LYS A 188 -34.48 -2.27 -3.09
C LYS A 188 -33.40 -1.39 -2.46
N TRP A 189 -32.80 -0.47 -3.22
CA TRP A 189 -31.82 0.47 -2.70
C TRP A 189 -32.41 1.39 -1.63
N PHE A 190 -33.56 1.99 -1.90
CA PHE A 190 -34.22 2.92 -0.99
C PHE A 190 -34.76 2.24 0.28
N THR A 191 -35.12 0.96 0.21
CA THR A 191 -35.60 0.21 1.37
C THR A 191 -34.48 -0.42 2.20
N GLU A 192 -33.43 -0.94 1.56
CA GLU A 192 -32.41 -1.76 2.24
C GLU A 192 -31.08 -1.03 2.46
N VAL A 193 -30.71 -0.05 1.62
CA VAL A 193 -29.35 0.52 1.62
C VAL A 193 -29.31 1.96 2.09
N SER A 194 -30.09 2.85 1.47
CA SER A 194 -30.05 4.28 1.79
C SER A 194 -31.34 4.98 1.40
N GLN A 195 -31.96 5.65 2.38
CA GLN A 195 -33.19 6.41 2.18
C GLN A 195 -32.94 7.82 1.58
N VAL A 196 -31.71 8.32 1.61
CA VAL A 196 -31.35 9.66 1.10
C VAL A 196 -30.12 9.55 0.20
N ASN A 197 -30.22 10.01 -1.05
CA ASN A 197 -29.17 9.82 -2.03
C ASN A 197 -29.00 11.06 -2.93
N ARG A 198 -27.77 11.26 -3.42
CA ARG A 198 -27.53 12.15 -4.56
C ARG A 198 -27.84 11.41 -5.86
N PHE A 199 -28.11 12.17 -6.93
CA PHE A 199 -28.48 11.60 -8.22
C PHE A 199 -27.32 10.82 -8.87
N ASP A 200 -26.09 11.32 -8.80
CA ASP A 200 -24.87 10.64 -9.26
C ASP A 200 -24.68 9.27 -8.60
N THR A 201 -24.95 9.14 -7.30
CA THR A 201 -24.93 7.85 -6.59
C THR A 201 -25.94 6.87 -7.18
N LEU A 202 -27.14 7.35 -7.56
CA LEU A 202 -28.18 6.52 -8.15
C LEU A 202 -27.84 6.10 -9.59
N MET A 203 -27.09 6.91 -10.34
CA MET A 203 -26.64 6.56 -11.68
C MET A 203 -25.69 5.35 -11.68
N HIS A 204 -24.95 5.10 -10.59
CA HIS A 204 -24.18 3.86 -10.43
C HIS A 204 -25.05 2.59 -10.34
N LEU A 205 -26.34 2.72 -10.01
CA LEU A 205 -27.30 1.62 -10.05
C LEU A 205 -27.93 1.42 -11.43
N ALA A 206 -27.77 2.39 -12.33
CA ALA A 206 -28.33 2.38 -13.66
C ALA A 206 -27.29 2.68 -14.77
N PRO A 207 -26.11 2.04 -14.81
CA PRO A 207 -25.08 2.35 -15.81
C PRO A 207 -25.54 2.35 -17.29
N PRO A 208 -26.46 1.47 -17.74
CA PRO A 208 -26.89 1.45 -19.14
C PRO A 208 -28.04 2.42 -19.46
N TYR A 209 -28.54 3.19 -18.48
CA TYR A 209 -29.67 4.10 -18.66
C TYR A 209 -29.20 5.54 -18.74
N SER A 210 -29.90 6.36 -19.54
CA SER A 210 -29.68 7.80 -19.56
C SER A 210 -30.28 8.48 -18.33
N ASP A 211 -29.81 9.68 -18.01
CA ASP A 211 -30.34 10.50 -16.93
C ASP A 211 -31.86 10.68 -17.05
N ASP A 212 -32.36 10.94 -18.26
CA ASP A 212 -33.79 11.14 -18.54
C ASP A 212 -34.62 9.88 -18.25
N ASP A 213 -34.09 8.70 -18.55
CA ASP A 213 -34.79 7.44 -18.31
C ASP A 213 -34.89 7.14 -16.82
N VAL A 214 -33.84 7.45 -16.06
CA VAL A 214 -33.86 7.30 -14.59
C VAL A 214 -34.81 8.32 -13.97
N LEU A 215 -34.79 9.58 -14.44
CA LEU A 215 -35.66 10.65 -13.93
C LEU A 215 -37.15 10.42 -14.21
N LYS A 216 -37.52 9.64 -15.23
CA LYS A 216 -38.93 9.24 -15.46
C LYS A 216 -39.44 8.26 -14.39
N VAL A 217 -38.57 7.39 -13.90
CA VAL A 217 -38.93 6.29 -12.98
C VAL A 217 -38.73 6.68 -11.51
N LEU A 218 -37.68 7.45 -11.23
CA LEU A 218 -37.26 7.82 -9.87
C LEU A 218 -38.34 8.51 -9.02
N PRO A 219 -39.21 9.40 -9.55
CA PRO A 219 -40.29 10.04 -8.79
C PRO A 219 -41.34 9.09 -8.23
N VAL A 220 -41.42 7.85 -8.73
CA VAL A 220 -42.30 6.81 -8.16
C VAL A 220 -41.80 6.41 -6.77
N TYR A 221 -40.49 6.45 -6.54
CA TYR A 221 -39.85 5.91 -5.35
C TYR A 221 -39.32 6.97 -4.37
N ALA A 222 -39.00 8.15 -4.87
CA ALA A 222 -38.39 9.21 -4.07
C ALA A 222 -38.88 10.60 -4.48
N ASP A 223 -38.78 11.55 -3.55
CA ASP A 223 -39.04 12.97 -3.77
C ASP A 223 -37.72 13.75 -3.72
N LEU A 224 -37.59 14.76 -4.58
CA LEU A 224 -36.43 15.64 -4.61
C LEU A 224 -36.58 16.75 -3.57
N VAL A 225 -35.74 16.74 -2.53
CA VAL A 225 -35.73 17.73 -1.45
C VAL A 225 -34.33 18.32 -1.33
N CYS A 226 -34.20 19.62 -1.58
CA CYS A 226 -32.92 20.36 -1.47
C CYS A 226 -31.74 19.71 -2.22
N GLY A 227 -31.98 19.21 -3.44
CA GLY A 227 -30.95 18.57 -4.27
C GLY A 227 -30.62 17.13 -3.89
N LEU A 228 -31.36 16.52 -2.96
CA LEU A 228 -31.24 15.12 -2.57
C LEU A 228 -32.53 14.37 -2.87
N TRP A 229 -32.41 13.13 -3.34
CA TRP A 229 -33.52 12.22 -3.53
C TRP A 229 -33.80 11.46 -2.24
N VAL A 230 -35.00 11.67 -1.68
CA VAL A 230 -35.45 11.12 -0.41
C VAL A 230 -36.54 10.08 -0.65
N CYS A 231 -36.37 8.88 -0.10
CA CYS A 231 -37.30 7.76 -0.18
C CYS A 231 -38.71 8.17 0.27
N LYS A 232 -39.72 7.79 -0.51
CA LYS A 232 -41.13 7.99 -0.15
C LYS A 232 -41.53 7.15 1.05
N SER A 233 -42.32 7.73 1.93
CA SER A 233 -42.83 7.04 3.11
C SER A 233 -43.67 5.79 2.78
N SER A 234 -44.29 5.74 1.60
CA SER A 234 -45.06 4.59 1.11
C SER A 234 -44.20 3.36 0.75
N LEU A 235 -42.88 3.53 0.59
CA LEU A 235 -41.97 2.41 0.36
C LEU A 235 -41.45 1.78 1.64
N LEU A 236 -41.52 2.50 2.75
CA LEU A 236 -41.06 2.02 4.03
C LEU A 236 -42.19 1.27 4.75
N PRO A 237 -41.87 0.29 5.61
CA PRO A 237 -42.85 -0.34 6.47
C PRO A 237 -43.62 0.71 7.28
N ASP A 238 -44.93 0.50 7.46
CA ASP A 238 -45.75 1.42 8.26
C ASP A 238 -45.34 1.33 9.74
N ASP A 239 -44.64 2.36 10.19
CA ASP A 239 -44.18 2.56 11.55
C ASP A 239 -45.09 3.52 12.35
N GLY A 240 -46.18 4.01 11.73
CA GLY A 240 -47.03 5.06 12.30
C GLY A 240 -46.39 6.45 12.31
N TYR A 241 -45.18 6.61 11.75
CA TYR A 241 -44.46 7.89 11.66
C TYR A 241 -44.44 8.48 10.25
N ALA A 242 -44.98 7.78 9.23
CA ALA A 242 -45.03 8.23 7.84
C ALA A 242 -45.51 9.69 7.70
N CYS A 243 -46.66 10.04 8.28
CA CYS A 243 -47.21 11.40 8.20
C CYS A 243 -46.32 12.47 8.85
N LYS A 244 -45.54 12.12 9.88
CA LYS A 244 -44.60 13.03 10.53
C LYS A 244 -43.35 13.22 9.66
N ARG A 245 -42.84 12.15 9.04
CA ARG A 245 -41.72 12.20 8.10
C ARG A 245 -42.06 13.09 6.91
N ASP A 246 -43.24 12.88 6.31
CA ASP A 246 -43.72 13.68 5.18
C ASP A 246 -43.88 15.16 5.55
N ARG A 247 -44.43 15.44 6.74
CA ARG A 247 -44.56 16.81 7.24
C ARG A 247 -43.20 17.49 7.39
N ILE A 248 -42.19 16.79 7.92
CA ILE A 248 -40.83 17.31 8.05
C ILE A 248 -40.21 17.61 6.67
N LEU A 249 -40.33 16.68 5.72
CA LEU A 249 -39.82 16.87 4.36
C LEU A 249 -40.47 18.06 3.64
N LEU A 250 -41.77 18.28 3.87
CA LEU A 250 -42.47 19.45 3.34
C LEU A 250 -41.90 20.76 3.88
N GLU A 251 -41.53 20.82 5.16
CA GLU A 251 -40.93 22.02 5.76
C GLU A 251 -39.54 22.33 5.18
N PHE A 252 -38.76 21.31 4.80
CA PHE A 252 -37.50 21.52 4.08
C PHE A 252 -37.71 22.12 2.69
N THR A 253 -38.82 21.79 2.03
CA THR A 253 -39.14 22.30 0.69
C THR A 253 -39.62 23.76 0.73
N LYS A 254 -40.30 24.18 1.80
CA LYS A 254 -40.80 25.56 1.96
C LYS A 254 -39.71 26.58 2.29
N LYS A 255 -38.59 26.14 2.88
CA LYS A 255 -37.49 27.01 3.32
C LYS A 255 -36.50 27.39 2.21
N ILE A 256 -36.79 27.08 0.95
CA ILE A 256 -35.96 27.53 -0.18
C ILE A 256 -36.10 29.07 -0.23
N PRO A 257 -35.03 29.84 0.09
CA PRO A 257 -35.07 31.27 -0.17
C PRO A 257 -35.20 31.43 -1.69
N SER A 258 -36.19 32.19 -2.14
CA SER A 258 -36.21 32.67 -3.52
C SER A 258 -34.85 33.32 -3.80
N LEU A 259 -34.08 32.72 -4.71
CA LEU A 259 -32.88 33.32 -5.29
C LEU A 259 -33.20 34.68 -5.92
#